data_AF-C7Z0C2-F1
#
_entry.id   AF-C7Z0C2-F1
#
_cell.length_a   1.000
_cell.length_b   1.000
_cell.length_c   1.000
_cell.angle_alpha   90.00
_cell.angle_beta   90.00
_cell.angle_gamma   90.00
#
_symmetry.space_group_name_H-M   'P 1'
#
loop_
_entity.id
_entity.type
_entity.pdbx_description
1 polymer ?
#
loop_
_entity_poly.entity_id
_entity_poly.type
_entity_poly.pdbx_seq_one_letter_code
_entity_poly.pdbx_strand_id
1 'polypeptide(L)'
;MFEGDIEGGRFHTKNNPKDPYQRREVIQRSGHGVDIRCTLIDAIHGAMSEDSDYWATLLVLQFRFDPQKRARRISEATIELTFDVSDPDGIPPEVEAVSFDGHYSFLPSKQSETVTRGGEGTVGVSYGAELGASAKWEKAVTRETEDATKIMGGKLIAGSMPPERKAKWTLLENQTLKTGVPASVRVAVRIKRMDEKMFTCLPRLKCKADRWTSLQSFFGGVPADDPVLLKPDMKPTNKLMVYDTEELGSVDLQKLSDVTFTTMILDAQK
;
A
#
# COMPACT_ATOMS: atom_id res chain seq x y z
N MET A 1 -10.52 -37.63 5.55
CA MET A 1 -11.85 -37.00 5.65
C MET A 1 -11.60 -35.53 5.90
N PHE A 2 -11.71 -34.72 4.84
CA PHE A 2 -11.56 -33.27 4.90
C PHE A 2 -12.97 -32.70 4.91
N GLU A 3 -13.41 -32.17 6.04
CA GLU A 3 -14.66 -31.44 6.14
C GLU A 3 -14.26 -29.98 6.34
N GLY A 4 -14.43 -29.22 5.26
CA GLY A 4 -14.06 -27.81 5.19
C GLY A 4 -15.23 -26.95 5.63
N ASP A 5 -15.01 -26.19 6.70
CA ASP A 5 -15.85 -25.04 7.03
C ASP A 5 -15.41 -23.85 6.16
N ILE A 6 -16.19 -23.61 5.12
CA ILE A 6 -16.06 -22.46 4.22
C ILE A 6 -17.03 -21.38 4.71
N GLU A 7 -16.75 -20.79 5.88
CA GLU A 7 -17.42 -19.56 6.33
C GLU A 7 -16.40 -18.42 6.41
N GLY A 8 -16.42 -17.55 5.40
CA GLY A 8 -15.77 -16.23 5.41
C GLY A 8 -14.28 -16.23 5.74
N GLY A 9 -13.44 -16.58 4.75
CA GLY A 9 -11.98 -16.77 4.86
C GLY A 9 -11.18 -15.67 5.57
N ARG A 10 -11.16 -15.73 6.90
CA ARG A 10 -10.33 -14.94 7.80
C ARG A 10 -9.01 -15.67 8.03
N PHE A 11 -8.09 -15.57 7.07
CA PHE A 11 -6.79 -16.26 7.16
C PHE A 11 -5.69 -15.29 7.60
N HIS A 12 -5.01 -15.61 8.69
CA HIS A 12 -3.68 -15.08 9.01
C HIS A 12 -2.62 -16.00 8.43
N THR A 13 -1.59 -15.42 7.83
CA THR A 13 -0.52 -16.19 7.21
C THR A 13 0.47 -16.63 8.27
N LYS A 14 0.58 -17.94 8.47
CA LYS A 14 1.52 -18.57 9.42
C LYS A 14 2.81 -19.00 8.73
N ASN A 15 3.91 -19.03 9.48
CA ASN A 15 5.14 -19.67 9.03
C ASN A 15 4.95 -21.20 8.97
N ASN A 16 5.45 -21.83 7.90
CA ASN A 16 5.52 -23.29 7.82
C ASN A 16 6.67 -23.75 8.74
N PRO A 17 6.42 -24.58 9.78
CA PRO A 17 7.48 -25.01 10.69
C PRO A 17 8.64 -25.75 10.01
N LYS A 18 8.40 -26.35 8.84
CA LYS A 18 9.44 -27.06 8.05
C LYS A 18 10.24 -26.15 7.14
N ASP A 19 9.70 -24.97 6.81
CA ASP A 19 10.31 -24.00 5.91
C ASP A 19 9.83 -22.58 6.28
N PRO A 20 10.30 -22.04 7.42
CA PRO A 20 9.71 -20.85 8.02
C PRO A 20 10.31 -19.53 7.48
N TYR A 21 11.40 -19.62 6.71
CA TYR A 21 12.20 -18.47 6.29
C TYR A 21 11.75 -17.94 4.93
N GLN A 22 11.78 -16.61 4.76
CA GLN A 22 11.58 -15.92 3.47
C GLN A 22 10.34 -16.42 2.69
N ARG A 23 9.25 -16.69 3.41
CA ARG A 23 8.03 -17.24 2.81
C ARG A 23 7.53 -16.36 1.67
N ARG A 24 7.13 -17.01 0.57
CA ARG A 24 6.67 -16.32 -0.64
C ARG A 24 5.36 -15.58 -0.42
N GLU A 25 4.37 -16.22 0.19
CA GLU A 25 3.09 -15.59 0.50
C GLU A 25 3.19 -14.88 1.85
N VAL A 26 3.16 -13.55 1.83
CA VAL A 26 3.39 -12.71 3.01
C VAL A 26 2.08 -12.35 3.68
N ILE A 27 1.11 -11.88 2.89
CA ILE A 27 -0.26 -11.57 3.29
C ILE A 27 -1.22 -12.21 2.28
N GLN A 28 -2.26 -12.87 2.77
CA GLN A 28 -3.45 -13.17 1.98
C GLN A 28 -4.69 -12.77 2.76
N ARG A 29 -5.53 -11.94 2.16
CA ARG A 29 -6.82 -11.52 2.70
C ARG A 29 -7.87 -11.73 1.62
N SER A 30 -8.89 -12.50 1.94
CA SER A 30 -9.99 -12.77 1.02
C SER A 30 -11.30 -12.55 1.72
N GLY A 31 -12.29 -12.03 1.01
CA GLY A 31 -13.65 -11.88 1.53
C GLY A 31 -14.23 -10.47 1.42
N HIS A 32 -15.52 -10.36 1.70
CA HIS A 32 -16.28 -9.10 1.67
C HIS A 32 -16.21 -8.32 0.33
N GLY A 33 -15.85 -9.01 -0.76
CA GLY A 33 -15.81 -8.45 -2.11
C GLY A 33 -14.47 -7.83 -2.50
N VAL A 34 -13.39 -8.10 -1.77
CA VAL A 34 -12.03 -7.70 -2.11
C VAL A 34 -11.07 -8.83 -1.74
N ASP A 35 -10.20 -9.20 -2.67
CA ASP A 35 -9.06 -10.06 -2.38
C ASP A 35 -7.77 -9.23 -2.42
N ILE A 36 -6.91 -9.42 -1.43
CA ILE A 36 -5.63 -8.73 -1.32
C ILE A 36 -4.53 -9.76 -1.08
N ARG A 37 -3.47 -9.67 -1.86
CA ARG A 37 -2.30 -10.54 -1.74
C ARG A 37 -1.03 -9.71 -1.66
N CYS A 38 -0.11 -10.11 -0.79
CA CYS A 38 1.26 -9.65 -0.77
C CYS A 38 2.19 -10.85 -0.96
N THR A 39 3.04 -10.78 -1.98
CA THR A 39 3.99 -11.83 -2.33
C THR A 39 5.41 -11.27 -2.25
N LEU A 40 6.31 -11.97 -1.56
CA LEU A 40 7.75 -11.73 -1.57
C LEU A 40 8.31 -12.25 -2.90
N ILE A 41 8.69 -11.32 -3.77
CA ILE A 41 9.24 -11.61 -5.09
C ILE A 41 10.71 -11.95 -4.96
N ASP A 42 11.49 -10.99 -4.45
CA ASP A 42 12.91 -11.14 -4.21
C ASP A 42 13.27 -10.83 -2.75
N ALA A 43 14.16 -11.65 -2.22
CA ALA A 43 14.92 -11.46 -1.00
C ALA A 43 16.39 -11.76 -1.30
N ILE A 44 17.23 -10.75 -1.12
CA ILE A 44 18.66 -10.78 -1.42
C ILE A 44 19.40 -10.29 -0.18
N HIS A 45 20.36 -11.09 0.27
CA HIS A 45 21.24 -10.77 1.38
C HIS A 45 22.66 -10.59 0.83
N GLY A 46 23.41 -9.63 1.38
CA GLY A 46 24.74 -9.30 0.90
C GLY A 46 25.34 -8.13 1.69
N ALA A 47 26.39 -7.52 1.14
CA ALA A 47 27.02 -6.33 1.68
C ALA A 47 26.36 -5.04 1.16
N MET A 48 26.51 -3.95 1.90
CA MET A 48 26.10 -2.63 1.42
C MET A 48 26.98 -2.15 0.26
N SER A 49 28.28 -2.40 0.35
CA SER A 49 29.31 -2.20 -0.68
C SER A 49 30.51 -3.09 -0.34
N GLU A 50 31.40 -3.35 -1.29
CA GLU A 50 32.57 -4.24 -1.11
C GLU A 50 33.47 -3.79 0.07
N ASP A 51 33.60 -2.47 0.27
CA ASP A 51 34.42 -1.87 1.32
C ASP A 51 33.66 -1.52 2.62
N SER A 52 32.38 -1.93 2.76
CA SER A 52 31.53 -1.52 3.89
C SER A 52 31.46 -2.59 4.98
N ASP A 53 31.63 -2.18 6.25
CA ASP A 53 31.37 -3.02 7.43
C ASP A 53 29.87 -3.35 7.65
N TYR A 54 28.99 -2.72 6.87
CA TYR A 54 27.55 -2.96 6.93
C TYR A 54 27.08 -3.97 5.90
N TRP A 55 26.19 -4.84 6.39
CA TRP A 55 25.42 -5.75 5.56
C TRP A 55 24.15 -5.09 5.05
N ALA A 56 23.61 -5.63 3.98
CA ALA A 56 22.36 -5.22 3.38
C ALA A 56 21.40 -6.41 3.19
N THR A 57 20.11 -6.10 3.20
CA THR A 57 19.07 -6.98 2.68
C THR A 57 18.16 -6.17 1.77
N LEU A 58 17.98 -6.63 0.53
CA LEU A 58 17.02 -6.08 -0.42
C LEU A 58 15.78 -6.99 -0.46
N LEU A 59 14.61 -6.40 -0.28
CA LEU A 59 13.32 -7.09 -0.41
C LEU A 59 12.48 -6.42 -1.48
N VAL A 60 11.86 -7.21 -2.35
CA VAL A 60 10.87 -6.75 -3.33
C VAL A 60 9.55 -7.46 -3.08
N LEU A 61 8.50 -6.70 -2.82
CA LEU A 61 7.17 -7.20 -2.49
C LEU A 61 6.15 -6.73 -3.52
N GLN A 62 5.30 -7.64 -3.97
CA GLN A 62 4.19 -7.36 -4.85
C GLN A 62 2.88 -7.38 -4.08
N PHE A 63 2.20 -6.25 -4.02
CA PHE A 63 0.83 -6.14 -3.54
C PHE A 63 -0.13 -6.20 -4.73
N ARG A 64 -1.20 -6.98 -4.59
CA ARG A 64 -2.31 -7.06 -5.54
C ARG A 64 -3.62 -6.79 -4.82
N PHE A 65 -4.43 -5.92 -5.39
CA PHE A 65 -5.73 -5.50 -4.91
C PHE A 65 -6.77 -5.87 -5.96
N ASP A 66 -7.50 -6.94 -5.69
CA ASP A 66 -8.46 -7.55 -6.61
C ASP A 66 -9.89 -7.30 -6.08
N PRO A 67 -10.53 -6.15 -6.38
CA PRO A 67 -11.92 -5.92 -6.00
C PRO A 67 -12.86 -6.85 -6.79
N GLN A 68 -13.54 -7.75 -6.09
CA GLN A 68 -14.46 -8.73 -6.68
C GLN A 68 -15.85 -8.14 -6.99
N LYS A 69 -16.16 -6.94 -6.47
CA LYS A 69 -17.43 -6.22 -6.72
C LYS A 69 -17.14 -4.75 -7.02
N ARG A 70 -17.80 -4.17 -8.04
CA ARG A 70 -17.66 -2.74 -8.40
C ARG A 70 -17.87 -1.78 -7.21
N ALA A 71 -18.77 -2.09 -6.28
CA ALA A 71 -19.05 -1.27 -5.11
C ALA A 71 -17.99 -1.36 -3.98
N ARG A 72 -16.93 -2.17 -4.14
CA ARG A 72 -15.91 -2.44 -3.11
C ARG A 72 -14.52 -1.96 -3.52
N ARG A 73 -14.45 -0.87 -4.28
CA ARG A 73 -13.18 -0.20 -4.59
C ARG A 73 -12.45 0.20 -3.31
N ILE A 74 -11.13 0.04 -3.31
CA ILE A 74 -10.26 0.49 -2.23
C ILE A 74 -9.84 1.93 -2.54
N SER A 75 -10.28 2.89 -1.74
CA SER A 75 -9.96 4.31 -1.95
C SER A 75 -8.60 4.70 -1.37
N GLU A 76 -8.15 3.97 -0.35
CA GLU A 76 -6.85 4.16 0.30
C GLU A 76 -6.30 2.82 0.76
N ALA A 77 -5.00 2.61 0.57
CA ALA A 77 -4.25 1.51 1.16
C ALA A 77 -2.98 2.04 1.83
N THR A 78 -2.68 1.55 3.03
CA THR A 78 -1.42 1.81 3.73
C THR A 78 -0.71 0.49 3.98
N ILE A 79 0.50 0.40 3.45
CA ILE A 79 1.42 -0.72 3.60
C ILE A 79 2.48 -0.27 4.61
N GLU A 80 2.74 -1.09 5.62
CA GLU A 80 3.83 -0.90 6.57
C GLU A 80 4.63 -2.20 6.69
N LEU A 81 5.95 -2.12 6.59
CA LEU A 81 6.87 -3.21 6.90
C LEU A 81 7.72 -2.76 8.07
N THR A 82 7.61 -3.46 9.22
CA THR A 82 8.41 -3.15 10.41
C THR A 82 9.48 -4.20 10.60
N PHE A 83 10.72 -3.77 10.74
CA PHE A 83 11.88 -4.64 10.88
C PHE A 83 12.36 -4.67 12.33
N ASP A 84 12.62 -5.87 12.82
CA ASP A 84 13.04 -6.07 14.20
C ASP A 84 13.85 -7.35 14.37
N VAL A 85 14.52 -7.48 15.51
CA VAL A 85 15.22 -8.69 15.94
C VAL A 85 14.40 -9.44 16.99
N SER A 86 14.53 -10.76 17.03
CA SER A 86 13.89 -11.56 18.09
C SER A 86 14.73 -11.64 19.36
N ASP A 87 16.02 -11.34 19.27
CA ASP A 87 16.97 -11.27 20.37
C ASP A 87 16.85 -9.91 21.08
N PRO A 88 16.52 -9.85 22.39
CA PRO A 88 16.40 -8.60 23.14
C PRO A 88 17.68 -7.75 23.16
N ASP A 89 18.85 -8.39 23.08
CA ASP A 89 20.16 -7.73 23.04
C ASP A 89 20.68 -7.55 21.61
N GLY A 90 19.86 -7.93 20.61
CA GLY A 90 20.18 -7.80 19.20
C GLY A 90 20.19 -6.34 18.75
N ILE A 91 21.05 -6.02 17.78
CA ILE A 91 21.08 -4.70 17.17
C ILE A 91 19.97 -4.64 16.12
N PRO A 92 18.98 -3.76 16.25
CA PRO A 92 17.88 -3.72 15.30
C PRO A 92 18.38 -3.22 13.92
N PRO A 93 17.84 -3.78 12.83
CA PRO A 93 18.17 -3.32 11.48
C PRO A 93 17.60 -1.93 11.20
N GLU A 94 18.20 -1.22 10.25
CA GLU A 94 17.75 0.07 9.76
C GLU A 94 17.14 -0.07 8.36
N VAL A 95 15.99 0.56 8.14
CA VAL A 95 15.47 0.80 6.78
C VAL A 95 16.29 1.93 6.19
N GLU A 96 17.15 1.63 5.24
CA GLU A 96 18.05 2.63 4.65
C GLU A 96 17.39 3.34 3.46
N ALA A 97 16.70 2.59 2.59
CA ALA A 97 16.01 3.15 1.42
C ALA A 97 14.72 2.39 1.07
N VAL A 98 13.79 3.09 0.41
CA VAL A 98 12.51 2.56 -0.09
C VAL A 98 12.27 3.02 -1.52
N SER A 99 11.60 2.20 -2.34
CA SER A 99 11.03 2.67 -3.62
C SER A 99 9.91 3.67 -3.37
N PHE A 100 9.56 4.52 -4.34
CA PHE A 100 8.56 5.58 -4.17
C PHE A 100 8.82 6.51 -2.99
N ASP A 101 10.08 6.74 -2.62
CA ASP A 101 10.42 7.69 -1.54
C ASP A 101 9.99 9.12 -1.92
N GLY A 102 9.13 9.72 -1.11
CA GLY A 102 8.46 10.98 -1.41
C GLY A 102 7.05 10.82 -1.98
N HIS A 103 6.66 11.68 -2.93
CA HIS A 103 5.29 11.76 -3.45
C HIS A 103 5.24 11.57 -4.97
N TYR A 104 4.52 10.54 -5.42
CA TYR A 104 4.33 10.21 -6.83
C TYR A 104 2.86 10.36 -7.20
N SER A 105 2.59 10.98 -8.34
CA SER A 105 1.24 11.16 -8.88
C SER A 105 1.09 10.45 -10.21
N PHE A 106 -0.05 9.79 -10.41
CA PHE A 106 -0.36 8.96 -11.55
C PHE A 106 -1.77 9.29 -12.05
N LEU A 107 -1.98 9.25 -13.38
CA LEU A 107 -3.27 9.50 -14.02
C LEU A 107 -3.95 10.80 -13.54
N PRO A 108 -3.34 11.98 -13.82
CA PRO A 108 -3.98 13.25 -13.49
C PRO A 108 -5.27 13.42 -14.30
N SER A 109 -6.32 13.91 -13.64
CA SER A 109 -7.60 14.24 -14.25
C SER A 109 -7.97 15.68 -13.94
N LYS A 110 -8.46 16.39 -14.95
CA LYS A 110 -9.04 17.73 -14.82
C LYS A 110 -10.56 17.60 -14.79
N GLN A 111 -11.21 18.10 -13.75
CA GLN A 111 -12.66 18.22 -13.70
C GLN A 111 -13.05 19.69 -13.55
N SER A 112 -13.88 20.19 -14.47
CA SER A 112 -14.55 21.47 -14.33
C SER A 112 -15.87 21.25 -13.59
N GLU A 113 -15.95 21.68 -12.34
CA GLU A 113 -17.18 21.66 -11.55
C GLU A 113 -17.85 23.03 -11.59
N THR A 114 -19.10 23.10 -12.02
CA THR A 114 -19.93 24.30 -11.84
C THR A 114 -20.73 24.14 -10.55
N VAL A 115 -20.30 24.81 -9.48
CA VAL A 115 -21.03 24.82 -8.22
C VAL A 115 -22.07 25.94 -8.26
N THR A 116 -23.35 25.59 -8.36
CA THR A 116 -24.46 26.54 -8.24
C THR A 116 -24.86 26.67 -6.78
N ARG A 117 -24.61 27.81 -6.15
CA ARG A 117 -25.19 28.15 -4.84
C ARG A 117 -26.42 29.04 -5.05
N GLY A 118 -27.58 28.55 -4.63
CA GLY A 118 -28.84 29.29 -4.63
C GLY A 118 -29.40 29.46 -3.22
N GLY A 119 -29.98 30.63 -2.93
CA GLY A 119 -30.78 30.89 -1.74
C GLY A 119 -32.15 31.43 -2.14
N GLU A 120 -33.22 30.92 -1.54
CA GLU A 120 -34.56 31.49 -1.69
C GLU A 120 -34.83 32.48 -0.55
N GLY A 121 -35.07 33.74 -0.90
CA GLY A 121 -35.55 34.76 0.02
C GLY A 121 -36.96 35.18 -0.36
N THR A 122 -37.94 34.95 0.51
CA THR A 122 -39.29 35.51 0.38
C THR A 122 -39.35 36.86 1.08
N VAL A 123 -39.48 37.95 0.31
CA VAL A 123 -39.73 39.29 0.87
C VAL A 123 -41.24 39.41 1.09
N GLY A 124 -41.68 39.22 2.33
CA GLY A 124 -43.08 39.48 2.73
C GLY A 124 -43.27 40.98 3.00
N VAL A 125 -43.90 41.69 2.06
CA VAL A 125 -44.39 43.06 2.29
C VAL A 125 -45.87 42.95 2.65
N SER A 126 -46.21 43.16 3.92
CA SER A 126 -47.60 43.28 4.32
C SER A 126 -48.13 44.68 3.99
N TYR A 127 -49.34 44.70 3.45
CA TYR A 127 -50.18 45.83 3.02
C TYR A 127 -50.07 46.26 1.55
N GLY A 128 -50.93 45.62 0.73
CA GLY A 128 -51.50 46.19 -0.50
C GLY A 128 -50.89 45.68 -1.81
N ALA A 129 -51.65 44.82 -2.51
CA ALA A 129 -51.40 44.21 -3.83
C ALA A 129 -50.43 43.00 -3.86
N GLU A 130 -51.00 41.84 -4.23
CA GLU A 130 -50.28 40.59 -4.52
C GLU A 130 -49.40 40.73 -5.77
N LEU A 131 -48.12 41.00 -5.57
CA LEU A 131 -47.07 40.76 -6.56
C LEU A 131 -45.92 40.03 -5.86
N GLY A 132 -46.07 38.70 -5.74
CA GLY A 132 -45.02 37.83 -5.22
C GLY A 132 -43.86 37.72 -6.22
N ALA A 133 -42.83 38.55 -6.06
CA ALA A 133 -41.58 38.40 -6.77
C ALA A 133 -40.60 37.57 -5.93
N SER A 134 -40.44 36.28 -6.26
CA SER A 134 -39.36 35.46 -5.71
C SER A 134 -38.07 35.76 -6.47
N ALA A 135 -37.10 36.39 -5.82
CA ALA A 135 -35.77 36.60 -6.38
C ALA A 135 -34.90 35.38 -6.08
N LYS A 136 -34.71 34.48 -7.05
CA LYS A 136 -33.67 33.44 -6.98
C LYS A 136 -32.33 34.07 -7.34
N TRP A 137 -31.39 34.08 -6.39
CA TRP A 137 -30.01 34.45 -6.66
C TRP A 137 -29.18 33.17 -6.82
N GLU A 138 -28.74 32.88 -8.03
CA GLU A 138 -27.87 31.74 -8.34
C GLU A 138 -26.47 32.24 -8.69
N LYS A 139 -25.47 31.84 -7.89
CA LYS A 139 -24.05 32.05 -8.22
C LYS A 139 -23.45 30.74 -8.67
N ALA A 140 -23.13 30.65 -9.96
CA ALA A 140 -22.36 29.56 -10.54
C ALA A 140 -20.86 29.85 -10.41
N VAL A 141 -20.11 29.00 -9.71
CA VAL A 141 -18.64 29.06 -9.62
C VAL A 141 -18.07 27.88 -10.39
N THR A 142 -17.36 28.15 -11.48
CA THR A 142 -16.58 27.13 -12.19
C THR A 142 -15.26 26.92 -11.45
N ARG A 143 -15.06 25.72 -10.91
CA ARG A 143 -13.83 25.29 -10.25
C ARG A 143 -13.16 24.23 -11.11
N GLU A 144 -11.90 24.44 -11.48
CA GLU A 144 -11.07 23.38 -12.04
C GLU A 144 -10.36 22.66 -10.89
N THR A 145 -10.66 21.38 -10.70
CA THR A 145 -9.98 20.53 -9.71
C THR A 145 -9.07 19.57 -10.46
N GLU A 146 -7.78 19.55 -10.09
CA GLU A 146 -6.82 18.56 -10.56
C GLU A 146 -6.64 17.49 -9.47
N ASP A 147 -7.08 16.28 -9.78
CA ASP A 147 -6.90 15.09 -8.93
C ASP A 147 -6.04 14.06 -9.63
N ALA A 148 -5.32 13.25 -8.85
CA ALA A 148 -4.49 12.17 -9.33
C ALA A 148 -4.47 11.02 -8.33
N THR A 149 -4.20 9.80 -8.80
CA THR A 149 -3.82 8.69 -7.93
C THR A 149 -2.44 8.98 -7.36
N LYS A 150 -2.23 8.77 -6.05
CA LYS A 150 -0.95 9.08 -5.40
C LYS A 150 -0.36 7.86 -4.71
N ILE A 151 0.97 7.72 -4.79
CA ILE A 151 1.74 6.80 -3.95
C ILE A 151 2.78 7.62 -3.20
N MET A 152 2.80 7.46 -1.89
CA MET A 152 3.72 8.18 -1.01
C MET A 152 4.50 7.18 -0.18
N GLY A 153 5.80 7.09 -0.41
CA GLY A 153 6.71 6.21 0.32
C GLY A 153 7.57 6.99 1.31
N GLY A 154 8.05 6.29 2.33
CA GLY A 154 9.02 6.85 3.26
C GLY A 154 9.42 5.86 4.34
N LYS A 155 10.32 6.34 5.19
CA LYS A 155 10.94 5.60 6.29
C LYS A 155 10.54 6.23 7.61
N LEU A 156 10.37 5.41 8.64
CA LEU A 156 9.85 5.84 9.93
C LEU A 156 10.57 5.13 11.07
N ILE A 157 10.75 5.85 12.17
CA ILE A 157 11.15 5.26 13.45
C ILE A 157 10.02 4.33 13.95
N ALA A 158 10.40 3.15 14.44
CA ALA A 158 9.48 2.28 15.15
C ALA A 158 9.66 2.50 16.66
N GLY A 159 8.64 3.07 17.31
CA GLY A 159 8.72 3.51 18.70
C GLY A 159 9.14 4.98 18.79
N SER A 160 10.05 5.30 19.72
CA SER A 160 10.48 6.68 20.00
C SER A 160 11.96 6.95 19.73
N MET A 161 12.73 5.95 19.29
CA MET A 161 14.19 6.06 19.15
C MET A 161 14.67 5.59 17.77
N PRO A 162 15.62 6.32 17.15
CA PRO A 162 16.33 5.84 15.95
C PRO A 162 16.94 4.44 16.14
N PRO A 163 17.21 3.69 15.06
CA PRO A 163 17.10 4.10 13.65
C PRO A 163 15.67 4.05 13.10
N GLU A 164 15.50 4.41 11.83
CA GLU A 164 14.27 4.15 11.07
C GLU A 164 14.15 2.63 10.86
N ARG A 165 13.07 2.02 11.34
CA ARG A 165 12.87 0.55 11.25
C ARG A 165 11.60 0.16 10.54
N LYS A 166 10.88 1.15 10.00
CA LYS A 166 9.62 0.95 9.31
C LYS A 166 9.69 1.58 7.93
N ALA A 167 9.41 0.77 6.91
CA ALA A 167 9.07 1.26 5.58
C ALA A 167 7.55 1.42 5.48
N LYS A 168 7.09 2.53 4.91
CA LYS A 168 5.66 2.80 4.75
C LYS A 168 5.35 3.31 3.36
N TRP A 169 4.28 2.80 2.77
CA TRP A 169 3.67 3.35 1.56
C TRP A 169 2.19 3.64 1.79
N THR A 170 1.73 4.79 1.34
CA THR A 170 0.32 5.16 1.32
C THR A 170 -0.13 5.41 -0.12
N LEU A 171 -1.14 4.66 -0.54
CA LEU A 171 -1.75 4.69 -1.85
C LEU A 171 -3.11 5.39 -1.71
N LEU A 172 -3.36 6.40 -2.55
CA LEU A 172 -4.60 7.17 -2.58
C LEU A 172 -5.19 7.11 -3.98
N GLU A 173 -6.49 6.81 -4.10
CA GLU A 173 -7.20 6.87 -5.37
C GLU A 173 -7.28 8.30 -5.91
N ASN A 174 -7.47 8.42 -7.23
CA ASN A 174 -7.94 9.66 -7.84
C ASN A 174 -9.38 9.95 -7.37
N GLN A 175 -9.58 11.03 -6.62
CA GLN A 175 -10.87 11.42 -6.03
C GLN A 175 -11.94 11.81 -7.07
N THR A 176 -11.51 12.33 -8.21
CA THR A 176 -12.36 12.67 -9.35
C THR A 176 -12.81 11.39 -10.08
N LEU A 177 -11.87 10.52 -10.48
CA LEU A 177 -12.17 9.33 -11.28
C LEU A 177 -12.75 8.17 -10.45
N LYS A 178 -12.46 8.11 -9.15
CA LYS A 178 -12.96 7.09 -8.21
C LYS A 178 -12.72 5.66 -8.70
N THR A 179 -11.56 5.43 -9.28
CA THR A 179 -11.16 4.14 -9.86
C THR A 179 -10.62 3.16 -8.82
N GLY A 180 -10.45 3.59 -7.56
CA GLY A 180 -9.68 2.87 -6.57
C GLY A 180 -8.17 3.05 -6.73
N VAL A 181 -7.41 2.51 -5.77
CA VAL A 181 -5.96 2.35 -5.86
C VAL A 181 -5.58 1.39 -6.99
N PRO A 182 -4.32 1.43 -7.50
CA PRO A 182 -3.88 0.52 -8.55
C PRO A 182 -4.10 -0.96 -8.20
N ALA A 183 -4.46 -1.78 -9.18
CA ALA A 183 -4.67 -3.22 -9.00
C ALA A 183 -3.39 -3.96 -8.56
N SER A 184 -2.21 -3.48 -8.93
CA SER A 184 -0.93 -4.07 -8.53
C SER A 184 0.08 -2.96 -8.23
N VAL A 185 0.75 -3.04 -7.08
CA VAL A 185 1.87 -2.16 -6.73
C VAL A 185 3.04 -3.01 -6.23
N ARG A 186 4.19 -2.88 -6.87
CA ARG A 186 5.44 -3.52 -6.48
C ARG A 186 6.33 -2.50 -5.80
N VAL A 187 6.78 -2.80 -4.59
CA VAL A 187 7.65 -1.95 -3.80
C VAL A 187 8.94 -2.67 -3.46
N ALA A 188 10.02 -1.92 -3.31
CA ALA A 188 11.31 -2.41 -2.89
C ALA A 188 11.77 -1.66 -1.63
N VAL A 189 12.51 -2.36 -0.77
CA VAL A 189 13.11 -1.80 0.45
C VAL A 189 14.50 -2.39 0.65
N ARG A 190 15.44 -1.52 1.03
CA ARG A 190 16.80 -1.91 1.42
C ARG A 190 17.00 -1.70 2.91
N ILE A 191 17.52 -2.72 3.55
CA ILE A 191 17.73 -2.80 4.99
C ILE A 191 19.22 -2.84 5.26
N LYS A 192 19.74 -1.89 6.03
CA LYS A 192 21.11 -1.86 6.54
C LYS A 192 21.18 -2.62 7.86
N ARG A 193 22.22 -3.45 8.02
CA ARG A 193 22.42 -4.32 9.19
C ARG A 193 23.87 -4.24 9.66
N MET A 194 24.07 -4.36 10.97
CA MET A 194 25.41 -4.39 11.58
C MET A 194 25.97 -5.81 11.70
N ASP A 195 25.12 -6.83 11.60
CA ASP A 195 25.51 -8.23 11.69
C ASP A 195 24.69 -9.09 10.70
N GLU A 196 25.06 -10.36 10.60
CA GLU A 196 24.38 -11.37 9.79
C GLU A 196 23.35 -12.19 10.59
N LYS A 197 22.91 -11.70 11.75
CA LYS A 197 21.90 -12.40 12.54
C LYS A 197 20.55 -12.39 11.82
N MET A 198 19.74 -13.38 12.17
CA MET A 198 18.35 -13.43 11.74
C MET A 198 17.58 -12.22 12.28
N PHE A 199 16.68 -11.72 11.44
CA PHE A 199 15.78 -10.64 11.80
C PHE A 199 14.41 -10.90 11.18
N THR A 200 13.46 -10.04 11.48
CA THR A 200 12.07 -10.21 11.10
C THR A 200 11.55 -9.04 10.33
N CYS A 201 10.60 -9.30 9.45
CA CYS A 201 9.76 -8.29 8.81
C CYS A 201 8.30 -8.56 9.21
N LEU A 202 7.69 -7.66 9.97
CA LEU A 202 6.28 -7.71 10.30
C LEU A 202 5.48 -6.86 9.29
N PRO A 203 4.78 -7.49 8.33
CA PRO A 203 3.98 -6.78 7.37
C PRO A 203 2.65 -6.34 8.01
N ARG A 204 2.18 -5.14 7.68
CA ARG A 204 0.86 -4.64 8.06
C ARG A 204 0.24 -3.94 6.86
N LEU A 205 -1.03 -4.27 6.61
CA LEU A 205 -1.82 -3.65 5.56
C LEU A 205 -3.10 -3.10 6.16
N LYS A 206 -3.40 -1.84 5.87
CA LYS A 206 -4.67 -1.18 6.19
C LYS A 206 -5.30 -0.70 4.89
N CYS A 207 -6.59 -0.92 4.71
CA CYS A 207 -7.33 -0.47 3.52
C CYS A 207 -8.61 0.24 3.94
N LYS A 208 -9.10 1.15 3.10
CA LYS A 208 -10.41 1.79 3.22
C LYS A 208 -11.22 1.56 1.95
N ALA A 209 -12.49 1.16 2.11
CA ALA A 209 -13.49 1.21 1.05
C ALA A 209 -14.42 2.40 1.32
N ASP A 210 -15.06 2.94 0.30
CA ASP A 210 -15.84 4.19 0.34
C ASP A 210 -17.02 4.18 1.35
N ARG A 211 -17.70 5.30 1.68
CA ARG A 211 -17.30 6.45 2.55
C ARG A 211 -17.64 6.22 4.04
N TRP A 212 -18.12 5.03 4.40
CA TRP A 212 -18.68 4.76 5.74
C TRP A 212 -18.06 3.56 6.44
N THR A 213 -17.19 2.80 5.78
CA THR A 213 -16.63 1.57 6.35
C THR A 213 -15.13 1.44 6.09
N SER A 214 -14.35 1.49 7.17
CA SER A 214 -12.97 1.04 7.14
C SER A 214 -12.96 -0.45 6.80
N LEU A 215 -12.16 -0.90 5.82
CA LEU A 215 -11.93 -2.35 5.67
C LEU A 215 -11.15 -2.89 6.87
N GLN A 216 -10.50 -2.02 7.66
CA GLN A 216 -9.88 -2.40 8.93
C GLN A 216 -10.91 -2.93 9.95
N SER A 217 -12.19 -2.50 9.89
CA SER A 217 -13.26 -3.11 10.71
C SER A 217 -13.80 -4.41 10.10
N PHE A 218 -13.62 -4.63 8.79
CA PHE A 218 -13.93 -5.90 8.12
C PHE A 218 -12.86 -6.98 8.37
N PHE A 219 -11.60 -6.59 8.58
CA PHE A 219 -10.51 -7.47 9.04
C PHE A 219 -10.26 -7.35 10.56
N GLY A 220 -11.10 -6.60 11.27
CA GLY A 220 -11.06 -6.47 12.72
C GLY A 220 -11.36 -7.83 13.34
N GLY A 221 -10.34 -8.46 13.91
CA GLY A 221 -10.41 -9.83 14.45
C GLY A 221 -9.59 -10.87 13.69
N VAL A 222 -8.95 -10.51 12.56
CA VAL A 222 -7.89 -11.36 11.97
C VAL A 222 -6.64 -11.21 12.84
N PRO A 223 -6.09 -12.31 13.40
CA PRO A 223 -4.81 -12.27 14.11
C PRO A 223 -3.73 -11.63 13.24
N ALA A 224 -2.74 -10.99 13.85
CA ALA A 224 -1.59 -10.50 13.10
C ALA A 224 -0.94 -11.67 12.34
N ASP A 225 -0.49 -11.42 11.11
CA ASP A 225 0.32 -12.42 10.40
C ASP A 225 1.60 -12.68 11.17
N ASP A 226 2.11 -13.91 11.09
CA ASP A 226 3.42 -14.21 11.63
C ASP A 226 4.45 -13.30 10.92
N PRO A 227 5.48 -12.80 11.62
CA PRO A 227 6.57 -12.10 10.96
C PRO A 227 7.23 -13.00 9.91
N VAL A 228 7.66 -12.41 8.80
CA VAL A 228 8.53 -13.08 7.83
C VAL A 228 9.90 -13.18 8.47
N LEU A 229 10.41 -14.39 8.66
CA LEU A 229 11.74 -14.62 9.18
C LEU A 229 12.76 -14.47 8.05
N LEU A 230 13.74 -13.60 8.22
CA LEU A 230 14.77 -13.28 7.24
C LEU A 230 16.11 -13.83 7.72
N LYS A 231 16.74 -14.66 6.90
CA LYS A 231 17.91 -15.42 7.27
C LYS A 231 19.06 -15.08 6.30
N PRO A 232 20.01 -14.22 6.73
CA PRO A 232 21.03 -13.67 5.83
C PRO A 232 21.90 -14.69 5.07
N ASP A 233 22.07 -15.90 5.60
CA ASP A 233 22.84 -16.97 4.95
C ASP A 233 22.11 -17.67 3.79
N MET A 234 20.85 -17.31 3.51
CA MET A 234 20.08 -17.89 2.42
C MET A 234 20.50 -17.32 1.07
N LYS A 235 20.49 -18.19 0.05
CA LYS A 235 20.82 -17.81 -1.31
C LYS A 235 19.85 -16.75 -1.86
N PRO A 236 20.34 -15.80 -2.68
CA PRO A 236 19.51 -14.87 -3.41
C PRO A 236 18.44 -15.59 -4.24
N THR A 237 17.26 -14.99 -4.30
CA THR A 237 16.12 -15.51 -5.05
C THR A 237 16.14 -15.12 -6.54
N ASN A 238 16.71 -13.96 -6.88
CA ASN A 238 17.02 -13.49 -8.24
C ASN A 238 15.88 -13.68 -9.27
N LYS A 239 14.61 -13.44 -8.87
CA LYS A 239 13.45 -13.61 -9.76
C LYS A 239 13.28 -12.44 -10.73
N LEU A 240 13.57 -11.20 -10.31
CA LEU A 240 13.43 -10.03 -11.19
C LEU A 240 14.69 -9.79 -12.02
N MET A 241 15.85 -9.97 -11.41
CA MET A 241 17.15 -9.82 -12.06
C MET A 241 18.24 -10.52 -11.24
N VAL A 242 19.44 -10.57 -11.79
CA VAL A 242 20.65 -10.95 -11.04
C VAL A 242 21.14 -9.71 -10.30
N TYR A 243 21.40 -9.85 -9.00
CA TYR A 243 21.93 -8.80 -8.15
C TYR A 243 23.40 -9.07 -7.83
N ASP A 244 24.18 -7.99 -7.74
CA ASP A 244 25.50 -8.04 -7.15
C ASP A 244 25.36 -8.01 -5.62
N THR A 245 25.71 -9.12 -4.96
CA THR A 245 25.54 -9.25 -3.51
C THR A 245 26.57 -8.45 -2.73
N GLU A 246 27.66 -8.01 -3.34
CA GLU A 246 28.65 -7.17 -2.67
C GLU A 246 28.27 -5.68 -2.74
N GLU A 247 27.35 -5.29 -3.62
CA GLU A 247 27.03 -3.89 -3.93
C GLU A 247 25.53 -3.54 -3.82
N LEU A 248 24.83 -4.10 -2.84
CA LEU A 248 23.38 -3.88 -2.71
C LEU A 248 22.99 -2.42 -2.40
N GLY A 249 23.91 -1.63 -1.83
CA GLY A 249 23.76 -0.19 -1.58
C GLY A 249 23.66 0.67 -2.83
N SER A 250 24.14 0.17 -3.97
CA SER A 250 24.08 0.86 -5.27
C SER A 250 22.78 0.57 -6.04
N VAL A 251 22.01 -0.43 -5.64
CA VAL A 251 20.80 -0.87 -6.35
C VAL A 251 19.72 0.23 -6.32
N ASP A 252 19.26 0.62 -7.51
CA ASP A 252 18.16 1.56 -7.68
C ASP A 252 16.81 0.88 -7.41
N LEU A 253 16.23 1.17 -6.24
CA LEU A 253 14.96 0.60 -5.79
C LEU A 253 13.77 1.02 -6.66
N GLN A 254 13.84 2.16 -7.35
CA GLN A 254 12.75 2.63 -8.19
C GLN A 254 12.64 1.78 -9.46
N LYS A 255 13.75 1.26 -10.00
CA LYS A 255 13.74 0.31 -11.14
C LYS A 255 13.12 -1.05 -10.81
N LEU A 256 13.07 -1.41 -9.54
CA LEU A 256 12.43 -2.65 -9.05
C LEU A 256 10.93 -2.46 -8.76
N SER A 257 10.47 -1.21 -8.74
CA SER A 257 9.09 -0.85 -8.45
C SER A 257 8.22 -0.80 -9.70
N ASP A 258 6.91 -0.97 -9.52
CA ASP A 258 5.96 -1.03 -10.63
C ASP A 258 4.54 -0.73 -10.17
N VAL A 259 3.73 -0.14 -11.04
CA VAL A 259 2.33 0.24 -10.78
C VAL A 259 1.46 -0.18 -11.95
N THR A 260 0.54 -1.10 -11.71
CA THR A 260 -0.45 -1.54 -12.71
C THR A 260 -1.86 -1.16 -12.23
N PHE A 261 -2.56 -0.35 -13.01
CA PHE A 261 -3.94 0.08 -12.71
C PHE A 261 -4.98 -0.97 -13.10
N THR A 262 -4.96 -1.37 -14.37
CA THR A 262 -5.81 -2.42 -14.94
C THR A 262 -5.10 -2.95 -16.17
N THR A 263 -5.00 -4.27 -16.30
CA THR A 263 -4.49 -4.90 -17.51
C THR A 263 -5.62 -5.02 -18.53
N MET A 264 -5.51 -4.31 -19.64
CA MET A 264 -6.44 -4.42 -20.76
C MET A 264 -5.96 -5.49 -21.73
N ILE A 265 -6.81 -6.48 -22.04
CA ILE A 265 -6.56 -7.45 -23.11
C ILE A 265 -7.15 -6.86 -24.39
N LEU A 266 -6.31 -6.35 -25.27
CA LEU A 266 -6.75 -5.66 -26.49
C LEU A 266 -7.09 -6.63 -27.64
N ASP A 267 -6.64 -7.89 -27.57
CA ASP A 267 -6.82 -8.90 -28.64
C ASP A 267 -7.78 -10.03 -28.26
N ALA A 268 -8.89 -9.70 -27.59
CA ALA A 268 -10.00 -10.63 -27.40
C ALA A 268 -10.92 -10.65 -28.64
N GLN A 269 -10.36 -10.94 -29.82
CA GLN A 269 -11.12 -11.33 -30.99
C GLN A 269 -10.62 -12.68 -31.50
N LYS A 270 -11.42 -13.72 -31.23
CA LYS A 270 -11.61 -14.85 -32.14
C LYS A 270 -13.10 -15.18 -32.18
#